data_AF-A0A2H0VCQ9-F1
#
_entry.id   AF-A0A2H0VCQ9-F1
#
_cell.length_a   1.000
_cell.length_b   1.000
_cell.length_c   1.000
_cell.angle_alpha   90.00
_cell.angle_beta   90.00
_cell.angle_gamma   90.00
#
_symmetry.space_group_name_H-M   'P 1'
#
loop_
_entity.id
_entity.type
_entity.pdbx_description
1 polymer ?
#
loop_
_entity_poly.entity_id
_entity_poly.type
_entity_poly.pdbx_seq_one_letter_code
_entity_poly.pdbx_strand_id
1 'polypeptide(L)' 'MTKLDKQKFDAINSIRNLCRHCRAGELHDCPVSRVISQIEEIKGVPIVVNDQLHHVLFQ' A
#
# COMPACT_ATOMS: atom_id res chain seq x y z
N MET A 1 -18.52 7.43 -0.01
CA MET A 1 -17.06 7.25 -0.10
C MET A 1 -16.47 8.56 -0.57
N THR A 2 -15.58 9.17 0.20
CA THR A 2 -14.94 10.44 -0.18
C THR A 2 -13.86 10.22 -1.24
N LYS A 3 -13.41 11.28 -1.91
CA LYS A 3 -12.27 11.21 -2.86
C LYS A 3 -11.00 10.64 -2.19
N LEU A 4 -10.79 10.97 -0.92
CA LEU A 4 -9.66 10.49 -0.12
C LEU A 4 -9.80 9.00 0.19
N ASP A 5 -11.00 8.53 0.52
CA ASP A 5 -11.25 7.10 0.76
C ASP A 5 -10.96 6.26 -0.50
N LYS A 6 -11.32 6.79 -1.67
CA LYS A 6 -11.03 6.14 -2.95
C LYS A 6 -9.52 6.06 -3.22
N GLN A 7 -8.81 7.17 -3.01
CA GLN A 7 -7.34 7.20 -3.16
C GLN A 7 -6.65 6.22 -2.20
N LYS A 8 -7.12 6.13 -0.94
CA LYS A 8 -6.60 5.16 0.03
C LYS A 8 -6.85 3.73 -0.42
N PHE A 9 -8.05 3.43 -0.91
CA PHE A 9 -8.39 2.11 -1.44
C PHE A 9 -7.51 1.72 -2.63
N ASP A 10 -7.31 2.64 -3.58
CA ASP A 10 -6.47 2.41 -4.77
C ASP A 10 -5.01 2.17 -4.37
N ALA A 11 -4.47 2.98 -3.44
CA ALA A 11 -3.14 2.82 -2.85
C ALA A 11 -2.93 1.44 -2.20
N ILE A 12 -3.88 1.00 -1.37
CA ILE A 12 -3.83 -0.31 -0.72
C ILE A 12 -3.81 -1.44 -1.76
N ASN A 13 -4.63 -1.34 -2.80
CA ASN A 13 -4.68 -2.36 -3.85
C ASN A 13 -3.40 -2.43 -4.68
N SER A 14 -2.77 -1.29 -4.98
CA SER A 14 -1.46 -1.28 -5.63
C SER A 14 -0.40 -1.98 -4.79
N ILE A 15 -0.37 -1.71 -3.48
CA ILE A 15 0.58 -2.32 -2.54
C ILE A 15 0.32 -3.83 -2.39
N ARG A 16 -0.94 -4.27 -2.32
CA ARG A 16 -1.30 -5.70 -2.24
C ARG A 16 -0.69 -6.53 -3.37
N ASN A 17 -0.55 -5.96 -4.57
CA ASN A 17 0.02 -6.65 -5.73
C ASN A 17 1.51 -6.96 -5.60
N LEU A 18 2.22 -6.34 -4.64
CA LEU A 18 3.65 -6.57 -4.39
C LEU A 18 3.93 -7.89 -3.66
N CYS A 19 2.93 -8.53 -3.07
CA CYS A 19 3.07 -9.83 -2.43
C CYS A 19 2.02 -10.83 -2.95
N ARG A 20 2.48 -12.03 -3.33
CA ARG A 20 1.61 -13.09 -3.85
C ARG A 20 0.51 -13.48 -2.86
N HIS A 21 0.85 -13.65 -1.58
CA HIS A 21 -0.11 -14.04 -0.53
C HIS A 21 -1.07 -12.88 -0.20
N CYS A 22 -0.59 -11.62 -0.17
CA CYS A 22 -1.48 -10.46 0.01
C CYS A 22 -2.50 -10.35 -1.13
N ARG A 23 -2.05 -10.57 -2.38
CA ARG A 23 -2.93 -10.58 -3.56
C ARG A 23 -3.94 -11.72 -3.53
N ALA A 24 -3.58 -12.87 -2.96
CA ALA A 24 -4.46 -14.03 -2.80
C ALA A 24 -5.44 -13.89 -1.62
N GLY A 25 -5.30 -12.85 -0.79
CA GLY A 25 -6.12 -12.67 0.41
C GLY A 25 -5.77 -13.64 1.54
N GLU A 26 -4.57 -14.23 1.52
CA GLU A 26 -4.10 -15.16 2.53
C GLU A 26 -3.62 -14.42 3.77
N LEU A 27 -3.98 -14.93 4.96
CA LEU A 27 -3.45 -14.45 6.23
C LEU A 27 -2.01 -14.89 6.38
N HIS A 28 -1.08 -13.93 6.41
CA HIS A 28 0.34 -14.18 6.62
C HIS A 28 1.02 -12.90 7.13
N ASP A 29 2.16 -13.05 7.80
CA ASP A 29 2.97 -11.91 8.24
C ASP A 29 4.03 -11.59 7.18
N CYS A 30 3.91 -10.42 6.55
CA CYS A 30 4.92 -9.91 5.64
C CYS A 30 5.01 -8.37 5.72
N PRO A 31 6.11 -7.78 5.24
CA PRO A 31 6.28 -6.33 5.23
C PRO A 31 5.13 -5.59 4.51
N VAL A 32 4.60 -6.16 3.42
CA VAL A 32 3.49 -5.58 2.65
C VAL A 32 2.22 -5.50 3.48
N SER A 33 1.87 -6.56 4.23
CA SER A 33 0.71 -6.56 5.13
C SER A 33 0.83 -5.52 6.22
N ARG A 34 2.04 -5.34 6.80
CA ARG A 34 2.28 -4.34 7.85
C ARG A 34 2.09 -2.91 7.32
N VAL A 35 2.58 -2.63 6.11
CA VAL A 35 2.39 -1.32 5.46
C VAL A 35 0.92 -1.06 5.17
N ILE A 36 0.17 -2.07 4.68
CA ILE A 36 -1.28 -1.94 4.45
C ILE A 36 -2.01 -1.58 5.75
N SER A 37 -1.72 -2.26 6.86
CA SER A 37 -2.33 -1.96 8.16
C SER A 37 -2.02 -0.54 8.63
N GLN A 38 -0.78 -0.07 8.48
CA GLN A 38 -0.42 1.31 8.81
C GLN A 38 -1.17 2.33 7.96
N ILE A 39 -1.35 2.07 6.66
CA ILE A 39 -2.12 2.93 5.75
C ILE A 39 -3.61 2.96 6.14
N GLU A 40 -4.17 1.81 6.53
CA GLU A 40 -5.56 1.71 6.97
C GLU A 40 -5.84 2.54 8.22
N GLU A 41 -4.89 2.58 9.17
CA GLU A 41 -4.95 3.36 10.41
C GLU A 41 -4.90 4.89 10.18
N ILE A 42 -4.33 5.36 9.07
CA ILE A 42 -4.27 6.79 8.73
C ILE A 42 -5.67 7.30 8.38
N LYS A 43 -6.07 8.38 9.07
CA LYS A 43 -7.32 9.11 8.87
C LYS A 43 -7.02 10.57 8.52
N GLY A 44 -7.70 11.10 7.51
CA GLY A 44 -7.68 12.54 7.19
C GLY A 44 -6.41 13.06 6.49
N VAL A 45 -5.49 12.19 6.07
CA VAL A 45 -4.26 12.58 5.35
C VAL A 45 -4.27 11.97 3.93
N PRO A 46 -3.97 12.74 2.87
CA PRO A 46 -3.83 12.22 1.52
C PRO A 46 -2.61 11.29 1.42
N ILE A 47 -2.81 10.09 0.87
CA ILE A 47 -1.76 9.07 0.71
C ILE A 47 -1.28 9.08 -0.73
N VAL A 48 0.02 9.23 -0.93
CA VAL A 48 0.69 9.13 -2.24
C VAL A 48 1.53 7.87 -2.23
N VAL A 49 1.16 6.88 -3.06
CA VAL A 49 1.95 5.65 -3.26
C VAL A 49 2.78 5.83 -4.50
N ASN A 50 4.10 5.72 -4.34
CA ASN A 50 5.05 5.69 -5.44
C ASN A 50 5.51 4.25 -5.68
N ASP A 51 5.06 3.64 -6.77
CA ASP A 51 5.50 2.32 -7.25
C ASP A 51 6.70 2.41 -8.22
N GLN A 52 7.14 3.64 -8.54
CA GLN A 52 8.21 3.95 -9.49
C GLN A 52 9.53 4.23 -8.76
N LEU A 53 10.05 3.28 -8.00
CA LEU A 53 11.42 3.33 -7.49
C LEU A 53 12.39 2.92 -8.63
N HIS A 54 12.51 3.78 -9.64
CA HIS A 54 13.52 3.67 -10.69
C HIS A 54 14.87 4.09 -10.09
N HIS A 55 15.66 3.12 -9.63
CA HIS A 55 17.05 3.24 -9.17
C HIS A 55 17.32 4.05 -7.90
N VAL A 56 17.81 3.37 -6.87
CA VAL A 56 18.63 3.99 -5.82
C VAL A 56 20.04 4.12 -6.40
N LEU A 57 20.45 5.35 -6.74
CA LEU A 57 21.85 5.67 -7.03
C LEU A 57 22.56 5.86 -5.70
N PHE A 58 23.44 4.93 -5.34
CA PHE A 58 24.46 5.17 -4.32
C PHE A 58 25.62 5.89 -5.00
N GLN A 59 25.99 7.06 -4.46
CA GLN A 59 27.23 7.77 -4.79
C GLN A 59 28.22 7.62 -3.64
#